data_AF-A0A814WWG3-F1
#
_entry.id   AF-A0A814WWG3-F1
#
_cell.length_a   1.000
_cell.length_b   1.000
_cell.length_c   1.000
_cell.angle_alpha   90.00
_cell.angle_beta   90.00
_cell.angle_gamma   90.00
#
_symmetry.space_group_name_H-M   'P 1'
#
loop_
_entity.id
_entity.type
_entity.pdbx_description
1 polymer ?
#
loop_
_entity_poly.entity_id
_entity_poly.type
_entity_poly.pdbx_seq_one_letter_code
_entity_poly.pdbx_strand_id
1 'polypeptide(L)'
;MNNNGLIHYVGRRDFQVKLRGQRIELQEIIQCLLMLTSITACVVIKWDENHLFAYVQSDNINVEQLRHHCQCNLPSHMIPSIFIILEKLPLSPNGKVDRKCLPPPDLSLLTLSSTSSTIALENRSNLPQNQLQKQIHDIWCEILRYIGQQISITANFFSIGGHSLLFIELYHRYKQLYDFDNRVLSIALFLQQPTILQHSQLLQSITINQMKSEHWHTLHINQGNKKL
;
A
#
# COMPACT_ATOMS: atom_id res chain seq x y z
N MET A 1 -19.44 2.57 -28.41
CA MET A 1 -20.09 3.89 -28.34
C MET A 1 -21.13 3.80 -27.25
N ASN A 2 -21.05 4.67 -26.24
CA ASN A 2 -22.18 4.85 -25.30
C ASN A 2 -23.04 6.04 -25.82
N ASN A 3 -24.29 6.11 -25.37
CA ASN A 3 -25.38 6.98 -25.87
C ASN A 3 -25.12 8.51 -25.90
N ASN A 4 -23.92 9.00 -25.59
CA ASN A 4 -23.60 10.43 -25.53
C ASN A 4 -22.63 10.90 -26.63
N GLY A 5 -22.28 10.06 -27.61
CA GLY A 5 -21.52 10.49 -28.80
C GLY A 5 -20.06 10.93 -28.55
N LEU A 6 -19.56 10.81 -27.32
CA LEU A 6 -18.17 11.13 -26.98
C LEU A 6 -17.24 10.00 -27.45
N ILE A 7 -16.33 10.34 -28.36
CA ILE A 7 -15.22 9.47 -28.77
C ILE A 7 -14.18 9.51 -27.65
N HIS A 8 -14.22 8.54 -26.75
CA HIS A 8 -13.07 8.26 -25.91
C HIS A 8 -11.94 7.74 -26.80
N TYR A 9 -10.83 8.47 -26.87
CA TYR A 9 -9.60 7.97 -27.46
C TYR A 9 -9.13 6.77 -26.64
N VAL A 10 -9.52 5.57 -27.07
CA VAL A 10 -8.99 4.32 -26.52
C VAL A 10 -7.60 4.18 -27.12
N GLY A 11 -6.57 4.36 -26.29
CA GLY A 11 -5.18 4.11 -26.67
C GLY A 11 -5.01 2.71 -27.28
N ARG A 12 -3.88 2.50 -27.98
CA ARG A 12 -3.57 1.21 -28.63
C ARG A 12 -3.73 0.04 -27.64
N ARG A 13 -4.33 -1.07 -28.08
CA ARG A 13 -4.52 -2.32 -27.31
C ARG A 13 -3.26 -2.84 -26.59
N ASP A 14 -2.09 -2.41 -27.01
CA ASP A 14 -0.77 -2.91 -26.59
C ASP A 14 -0.33 -2.48 -25.18
N PHE A 15 -1.05 -1.55 -24.52
CA PHE A 15 -0.67 -0.97 -23.21
C PHE A 15 -1.58 -1.38 -22.05
N GLN A 16 -2.49 -2.30 -22.30
CA GLN A 16 -3.41 -2.75 -21.29
C GLN A 16 -2.97 -4.06 -20.66
N VAL A 17 -3.10 -4.13 -19.34
CA VAL A 17 -2.77 -5.32 -18.57
C VAL A 17 -3.92 -5.73 -17.68
N LYS A 18 -3.94 -7.01 -17.29
CA LYS A 18 -4.75 -7.45 -16.15
C LYS A 18 -3.88 -7.45 -14.91
N LEU A 19 -4.28 -6.75 -13.86
CA LEU A 19 -3.62 -6.75 -12.55
C LEU A 19 -4.66 -7.12 -11.50
N ARG A 20 -4.41 -8.17 -10.70
CA ARG A 20 -5.36 -8.60 -9.64
C ARG A 20 -6.80 -8.82 -10.20
N GLY A 21 -6.91 -9.32 -11.43
CA GLY A 21 -8.18 -9.51 -12.15
C GLY A 21 -8.82 -8.24 -12.75
N GLN A 22 -8.27 -7.06 -12.48
CA GLN A 22 -8.77 -5.77 -12.97
C GLN A 22 -8.03 -5.31 -14.23
N ARG A 23 -8.73 -4.55 -15.07
CA ARG A 23 -8.22 -4.04 -16.35
C ARG A 23 -7.48 -2.72 -16.13
N ILE A 24 -6.15 -2.83 -16.17
CA ILE A 24 -5.04 -1.87 -16.16
C ILE A 24 -4.85 -0.99 -17.41
N GLU A 25 -5.21 0.29 -17.47
CA GLU A 25 -4.69 1.18 -18.53
C GLU A 25 -3.34 1.80 -18.12
N LEU A 26 -2.22 1.22 -18.56
CA LEU A 26 -0.89 1.70 -18.15
C LEU A 26 -0.60 3.14 -18.64
N GLN A 27 -1.23 3.55 -19.73
CA GLN A 27 -1.07 4.89 -20.29
C GLN A 27 -1.58 5.98 -19.34
N GLU A 28 -2.60 5.69 -18.52
CA GLU A 28 -3.13 6.64 -17.53
C GLU A 28 -2.09 6.92 -16.44
N ILE A 29 -1.38 5.88 -15.99
CA ILE A 29 -0.31 6.00 -15.00
C ILE A 29 0.86 6.80 -15.60
N ILE A 30 1.24 6.50 -16.84
CA ILE A 30 2.28 7.22 -17.58
C ILE A 30 1.92 8.70 -17.72
N GLN A 31 0.69 9.01 -18.14
CA GLN A 31 0.22 10.39 -18.27
C GLN A 31 0.21 11.12 -16.94
N CYS A 32 -0.24 10.46 -15.86
CA CYS A 32 -0.20 11.02 -14.52
C CYS A 32 1.22 11.42 -14.13
N LEU A 33 2.19 10.53 -14.33
CA LEU A 33 3.61 10.82 -14.04
C LEU A 33 4.13 11.97 -14.92
N LEU A 34 3.86 11.96 -16.21
CA LEU A 34 4.31 13.01 -17.15
C LEU A 34 3.70 14.40 -16.89
N MET A 35 2.72 14.54 -15.98
CA MET A 35 2.28 15.86 -15.50
C MET A 35 3.33 16.56 -14.63
N LEU A 36 4.28 15.82 -14.07
CA LEU A 36 5.41 16.37 -13.32
C LEU A 36 6.47 16.86 -14.31
N THR A 37 6.74 18.17 -14.32
CA THR A 37 7.67 18.81 -15.27
C THR A 37 9.11 18.35 -15.15
N SER A 38 9.49 17.76 -14.02
CA SER A 38 10.81 17.15 -13.80
C SER A 38 10.98 15.80 -14.49
N ILE A 39 9.91 15.17 -14.98
CA ILE A 39 9.96 13.88 -15.67
C ILE A 39 10.04 14.12 -17.18
N THR A 40 11.09 13.59 -17.80
CA THR A 40 11.31 13.72 -19.25
C THR A 40 10.74 12.56 -20.05
N ALA A 41 10.73 11.37 -19.44
CA ALA A 41 10.13 10.16 -20.01
C ALA A 41 9.84 9.16 -18.90
N CYS A 42 8.86 8.28 -19.11
CA CYS A 42 8.62 7.16 -18.22
C CYS A 42 8.04 5.95 -18.96
N VAL A 43 8.18 4.77 -18.37
CA VAL A 43 7.50 3.56 -18.79
C VAL A 43 6.98 2.82 -17.56
N VAL A 44 5.76 2.31 -17.67
CA VAL A 44 5.15 1.46 -16.65
C VAL A 44 5.03 0.05 -17.21
N ILE A 45 5.38 -0.94 -16.40
CA ILE A 45 5.28 -2.35 -16.74
C ILE A 45 4.53 -3.13 -15.66
N LYS A 46 3.81 -4.17 -16.08
CA LYS A 46 3.36 -5.23 -15.18
C LYS A 46 4.53 -6.18 -14.94
N TRP A 47 4.94 -6.33 -13.68
CA TRP A 47 6.00 -7.26 -13.29
C TRP A 47 5.46 -8.67 -13.11
N ASP A 48 4.40 -8.81 -12.31
CA ASP A 48 3.67 -10.05 -12.08
C ASP A 48 2.16 -9.76 -11.90
N GLU A 49 1.38 -10.73 -11.45
CA GLU A 49 -0.07 -10.57 -11.26
C GLU A 49 -0.48 -9.48 -10.25
N ASN A 50 0.44 -9.05 -9.38
CA ASN A 50 0.19 -8.17 -8.25
C ASN A 50 0.94 -6.84 -8.32
N HIS A 51 2.01 -6.73 -9.10
CA HIS A 51 2.91 -5.59 -9.05
C HIS A 51 3.04 -4.85 -10.39
N LEU A 52 3.00 -3.53 -10.31
CA LEU A 52 3.36 -2.60 -11.39
C LEU A 52 4.66 -1.88 -11.02
N PHE A 53 5.61 -1.79 -11.95
CA PHE A 53 6.83 -1.00 -11.78
C PHE A 53 6.86 0.17 -12.77
N ALA A 54 7.34 1.32 -12.29
CA ALA A 54 7.52 2.52 -13.08
C ALA A 54 9.00 2.87 -13.18
N TYR A 55 9.51 2.99 -14.40
CA TYR A 55 10.83 3.52 -14.68
C TYR A 55 10.68 4.96 -15.16
N VAL A 56 11.37 5.88 -14.50
CA VAL A 56 11.20 7.31 -14.66
C VAL A 56 12.55 7.94 -14.99
N GLN A 57 12.59 8.72 -16.05
CA GLN A 57 13.77 9.51 -16.41
C GLN A 57 13.66 10.91 -15.82
N SER A 58 14.51 11.23 -14.84
CA SER A 58 14.52 12.52 -14.16
C SER A 58 15.80 12.71 -13.35
N ASP A 59 16.26 13.97 -13.24
CA ASP A 59 17.45 14.36 -12.48
C ASP A 59 17.11 15.06 -11.15
N ASN A 60 15.84 15.40 -10.93
CA ASN A 60 15.43 16.25 -9.81
C ASN A 60 14.05 15.84 -9.25
N ILE A 61 13.91 14.56 -8.94
CA ILE A 61 12.73 14.03 -8.25
C ILE A 61 13.14 12.85 -7.37
N ASN A 62 12.38 12.60 -6.31
CA ASN A 62 12.52 11.40 -5.50
C ASN A 62 11.27 10.50 -5.58
N VAL A 63 11.41 9.27 -5.10
CA VAL A 63 10.35 8.26 -5.15
C VAL A 63 9.10 8.69 -4.36
N GLU A 64 9.26 9.39 -3.24
CA GLU A 64 8.14 9.87 -2.42
C GLU A 64 7.27 10.88 -3.16
N GLN A 65 7.90 11.82 -3.89
CA GLN A 65 7.17 12.78 -4.72
C GLN A 65 6.38 12.09 -5.83
N LEU A 66 6.97 11.10 -6.51
CA LEU A 66 6.28 10.30 -7.55
C LEU A 66 5.07 9.57 -6.97
N ARG A 67 5.28 8.87 -5.84
CA ARG A 67 4.25 8.10 -5.18
C ARG A 67 3.12 8.99 -4.69
N HIS A 68 3.43 10.09 -4.02
CA HIS A 68 2.44 11.06 -3.53
C HIS A 68 1.60 11.63 -4.67
N HIS A 69 2.25 12.03 -5.77
CA HIS A 69 1.54 12.52 -6.95
C HIS A 69 0.59 11.48 -7.53
N CYS A 70 1.02 10.22 -7.65
CA CYS A 70 0.12 9.13 -8.06
C CYS A 70 -1.03 8.93 -7.07
N GLN A 71 -0.80 8.98 -5.76
CA GLN A 71 -1.84 8.82 -4.74
C GLN A 71 -2.93 9.90 -4.82
N CYS A 72 -2.55 11.12 -5.18
CA CYS A 72 -3.51 12.22 -5.32
C CYS A 72 -4.35 12.15 -6.59
N ASN A 73 -3.85 11.49 -7.63
CA ASN A 73 -4.44 11.55 -8.98
C ASN A 73 -4.94 10.21 -9.52
N LEU A 74 -4.56 9.09 -8.90
CA LEU A 74 -4.91 7.74 -9.36
C LEU A 74 -5.58 6.92 -8.26
N PRO A 75 -6.48 6.00 -8.62
CA PRO A 75 -6.93 4.96 -7.72
C PRO A 75 -5.76 4.14 -7.15
N SER A 76 -5.87 3.70 -5.90
CA SER A 76 -4.80 2.98 -5.19
C SER A 76 -4.26 1.73 -5.90
N HIS A 77 -5.10 1.04 -6.68
CA HIS A 77 -4.74 -0.17 -7.42
C HIS A 77 -3.93 0.10 -8.70
N MET A 78 -3.87 1.35 -9.16
CA MET A 78 -3.07 1.79 -10.32
C MET A 78 -1.69 2.32 -9.91
N ILE A 79 -1.44 2.51 -8.62
CA ILE A 79 -0.19 3.07 -8.14
C ILE A 79 0.93 2.03 -8.26
N PRO A 80 2.05 2.34 -8.93
CA PRO A 80 3.20 1.46 -8.99
C PRO A 80 3.73 1.05 -7.62
N SER A 81 4.06 -0.23 -7.49
CA SER A 81 4.71 -0.81 -6.33
C SER A 81 6.12 -0.25 -6.15
N ILE A 82 6.90 -0.20 -7.25
CA ILE A 82 8.27 0.32 -7.28
C ILE A 82 8.38 1.42 -8.32
N PHE A 83 9.11 2.47 -7.96
CA PHE A 83 9.58 3.52 -8.85
C PHE A 83 11.10 3.43 -8.98
N ILE A 84 11.62 3.42 -10.20
CA ILE A 84 13.04 3.34 -10.52
C ILE A 84 13.39 4.59 -11.30
N ILE A 85 14.19 5.46 -10.69
CA ILE A 85 14.64 6.71 -11.32
C ILE A 85 15.94 6.42 -12.04
N LEU A 86 16.01 6.81 -13.31
CA LEU A 86 17.15 6.62 -14.20
C LEU A 86 17.57 7.96 -14.79
N GLU A 87 18.86 8.16 -14.99
CA GLU A 87 19.36 9.29 -15.78
C GLU A 87 18.88 9.21 -17.24
N LYS A 88 18.75 7.99 -17.77
CA LYS A 88 18.30 7.75 -19.15
C LYS A 88 17.57 6.43 -19.30
N LEU A 89 16.44 6.45 -19.99
CA LEU A 89 15.75 5.23 -20.39
C LEU A 89 16.45 4.57 -21.59
N PRO A 90 16.57 3.22 -21.60
CA PRO A 90 17.08 2.51 -22.76
C PRO A 90 16.11 2.68 -23.93
N LEU A 91 16.62 3.08 -25.09
CA LEU A 91 15.85 3.25 -26.31
C LEU A 91 16.27 2.21 -27.34
N SER A 92 15.29 1.66 -28.04
CA SER A 92 15.48 0.87 -29.26
C SER A 92 16.02 1.76 -30.39
N PRO A 93 16.56 1.19 -31.48
CA PRO A 93 17.01 1.95 -32.65
C PRO A 93 15.93 2.88 -33.25
N ASN A 94 14.65 2.56 -33.02
CA ASN A 94 13.51 3.36 -33.48
C ASN A 94 13.09 4.46 -32.49
N GLY A 95 13.89 4.74 -31.45
CA GLY A 95 13.64 5.79 -30.47
C GLY A 95 12.54 5.48 -29.44
N LYS A 96 11.95 4.27 -29.46
CA LYS A 96 11.01 3.80 -28.43
C LYS A 96 11.74 3.18 -27.26
N VAL A 97 11.19 3.26 -26.05
CA VAL A 97 11.76 2.59 -24.87
C VAL A 97 11.92 1.09 -25.11
N ASP A 98 13.15 0.59 -24.96
CA ASP A 98 13.47 -0.83 -25.05
C ASP A 98 13.25 -1.50 -23.70
N ARG A 99 12.06 -2.09 -23.54
CA ARG A 99 11.64 -2.75 -22.30
C ARG A 99 12.54 -3.94 -21.92
N LYS A 100 13.22 -4.56 -22.89
CA LYS A 100 14.10 -5.71 -22.62
C LYS A 100 15.43 -5.30 -22.00
N CYS A 101 15.82 -4.04 -22.20
CA CYS A 101 17.06 -3.45 -21.70
C CYS A 101 16.85 -2.66 -20.40
N LEU A 102 15.65 -2.68 -19.81
CA LEU A 102 15.40 -2.04 -18.52
C LEU A 102 16.21 -2.75 -17.42
N PRO A 103 16.83 -2.00 -16.50
CA PRO A 103 17.55 -2.61 -15.39
C PRO A 103 16.61 -3.43 -14.52
N PRO A 104 17.04 -4.58 -13.99
CA PRO A 104 16.20 -5.38 -13.13
C PRO A 104 15.82 -4.61 -11.85
N PRO A 105 14.57 -4.74 -11.37
CA PRO A 105 14.12 -4.11 -10.14
C PRO A 105 14.75 -4.80 -8.92
N ASP A 106 15.15 -4.03 -7.92
CA ASP A 106 15.49 -4.57 -6.61
C ASP A 106 14.20 -4.95 -5.87
N LEU A 107 13.88 -6.25 -5.87
CA LEU A 107 12.64 -6.76 -5.27
C LEU A 107 12.64 -6.64 -3.73
N SER A 108 13.78 -6.41 -3.08
CA SER A 108 13.80 -6.12 -1.64
C SER A 108 13.05 -4.82 -1.31
N LEU A 109 12.96 -3.88 -2.27
CA LEU A 109 12.16 -2.67 -2.16
C LEU A 109 10.66 -2.93 -2.10
N LEU A 110 10.18 -4.14 -2.44
CA LEU A 110 8.78 -4.49 -2.25
C LEU A 110 8.43 -4.62 -0.78
N THR A 111 9.31 -5.13 0.08
CA THR A 111 9.00 -5.35 1.51
C THR A 111 9.59 -4.28 2.41
N LEU A 112 10.61 -3.58 1.92
CA LEU A 112 11.24 -2.45 2.59
C LEU A 112 10.51 -1.16 2.19
N SER A 113 10.04 -0.40 3.19
CA SER A 113 9.56 0.96 2.98
C SER A 113 10.68 1.79 2.34
N SER A 114 10.50 2.14 1.06
CA SER A 114 11.49 2.84 0.24
C SER A 114 11.55 4.33 0.60
N THR A 115 11.80 4.67 1.87
CA THR A 115 11.86 6.08 2.31
C THR A 115 13.24 6.70 2.19
N SER A 116 14.33 5.93 2.03
CA SER A 116 15.66 6.50 1.81
C SER A 116 16.68 5.49 1.32
N SER A 117 17.55 5.95 0.42
CA SER A 117 18.80 5.33 -0.05
C SER A 117 19.89 5.28 1.05
N THR A 118 19.51 4.99 2.30
CA THR A 118 20.42 4.93 3.46
C THR A 118 20.20 3.64 4.24
N ILE A 119 20.76 2.54 3.71
CA ILE A 119 20.34 1.14 3.95
C ILE A 119 20.76 0.54 5.34
N ALA A 120 21.11 1.31 6.37
CA ALA A 120 21.65 0.70 7.61
C ALA A 120 21.00 1.11 8.95
N LEU A 121 20.57 2.36 9.13
CA LEU A 121 20.15 2.85 10.46
C LEU A 121 18.62 2.98 10.63
N GLU A 122 17.88 3.24 9.55
CA GLU A 122 16.41 3.29 9.57
C GLU A 122 15.76 1.89 9.71
N ASN A 123 16.52 0.82 9.45
CA ASN A 123 16.01 -0.54 9.46
C ASN A 123 15.49 -1.01 10.82
N ARG A 124 16.00 -0.53 11.98
CA ARG A 124 15.44 -0.98 13.27
C ARG A 124 14.08 -0.36 13.60
N SER A 125 13.86 0.90 13.23
CA SER A 125 12.57 1.57 13.47
C SER A 125 11.47 0.99 12.59
N ASN A 126 11.86 0.48 11.42
CA ASN A 126 10.96 -0.06 10.42
C ASN A 126 10.61 -1.54 10.65
N LEU A 127 11.07 -2.15 11.74
CA LEU A 127 10.78 -3.54 12.11
C LEU A 127 9.77 -3.64 13.26
N PRO A 128 9.07 -4.79 13.41
CA PRO A 128 8.21 -5.02 14.57
C PRO A 128 8.95 -4.79 15.89
N GLN A 129 8.50 -3.80 16.66
CA GLN A 129 9.12 -3.36 17.90
C GLN A 129 8.44 -3.95 19.15
N ASN A 130 7.22 -4.45 19.01
CA ASN A 130 6.45 -5.04 20.10
C ASN A 130 5.73 -6.31 19.65
N GLN A 131 5.20 -7.06 20.63
CA GLN A 131 4.55 -8.35 20.38
C GLN A 131 3.32 -8.23 19.47
N LEU A 132 2.55 -7.14 19.60
CA LEU A 132 1.39 -6.88 18.74
C LEU A 132 1.80 -6.66 17.28
N GLN A 133 2.81 -5.83 17.03
CA GLN A 133 3.35 -5.60 15.69
C GLN A 133 3.92 -6.89 15.09
N LYS A 134 4.53 -7.76 15.91
CA LYS A 134 5.03 -9.07 15.45
C LYS A 134 3.88 -9.99 15.04
N GLN A 135 2.82 -10.08 15.84
CA GLN A 135 1.62 -10.85 15.49
C GLN A 135 0.97 -10.35 14.20
N ILE A 136 0.83 -9.03 14.06
CA ILE A 136 0.30 -8.42 12.83
C ILE A 136 1.19 -8.74 11.63
N HIS A 137 2.50 -8.58 11.78
CA HIS A 137 3.48 -8.91 10.74
C HIS A 137 3.34 -10.36 10.28
N ASP A 138 3.23 -11.31 11.21
CA ASP A 138 3.13 -12.73 10.87
C ASP A 138 1.83 -13.05 10.10
N ILE A 139 0.71 -12.41 10.47
CA ILE A 139 -0.55 -12.52 9.72
C ILE A 139 -0.40 -11.96 8.30
N TRP A 140 0.29 -10.82 8.15
CA TRP A 140 0.55 -10.23 6.84
C TRP A 140 1.39 -11.14 5.96
N CYS A 141 2.48 -11.72 6.50
CA CYS A 141 3.32 -12.64 5.77
C CYS A 141 2.55 -13.89 5.31
N GLU A 142 1.62 -14.40 6.11
CA GLU A 142 0.76 -15.52 5.71
C GLU A 142 -0.17 -15.13 4.56
N ILE A 143 -0.87 -14.01 4.69
CA ILE A 143 -1.86 -13.56 3.70
C ILE A 143 -1.21 -13.17 2.37
N LEU A 144 -0.07 -12.47 2.43
CA LEU A 144 0.71 -12.08 1.26
C LEU A 144 1.56 -13.23 0.69
N ARG A 145 1.60 -14.38 1.39
CA ARG A 145 2.41 -15.56 1.04
C ARG A 145 3.92 -15.28 1.01
N TYR A 146 4.36 -14.35 1.86
CA TYR A 146 5.76 -13.95 2.06
C TYR A 146 6.41 -14.69 3.24
N ILE A 147 6.25 -16.02 3.26
CA ILE A 147 6.77 -16.86 4.35
C ILE A 147 8.28 -16.64 4.49
N GLY A 148 8.72 -16.19 5.66
CA GLY A 148 10.13 -15.94 5.97
C GLY A 148 10.70 -14.61 5.46
N GLN A 149 9.90 -13.73 4.86
CA GLN A 149 10.34 -12.38 4.51
C GLN A 149 10.03 -11.38 5.62
N GLN A 150 10.85 -10.34 5.67
CA GLN A 150 10.71 -9.26 6.64
C GLN A 150 9.96 -8.09 5.99
N ILE A 151 8.74 -7.84 6.45
CA ILE A 151 7.91 -6.72 5.99
C ILE A 151 8.13 -5.54 6.93
N SER A 152 8.45 -4.38 6.36
CA SER A 152 8.57 -3.17 7.15
C SER A 152 7.22 -2.75 7.75
N ILE A 153 7.21 -2.28 9.00
CA ILE A 153 5.96 -1.88 9.66
C ILE A 153 5.29 -0.67 9.01
N THR A 154 6.04 0.14 8.28
CA THR A 154 5.57 1.29 7.51
C THR A 154 5.26 0.94 6.05
N ALA A 155 5.52 -0.32 5.63
CA ALA A 155 5.21 -0.76 4.29
C ALA A 155 3.70 -0.73 4.03
N ASN A 156 3.32 -0.14 2.90
CA ASN A 156 1.93 -0.07 2.49
C ASN A 156 1.49 -1.42 1.89
N PHE A 157 0.45 -2.04 2.47
CA PHE A 157 -0.08 -3.35 2.09
C PHE A 157 -0.26 -3.51 0.58
N PHE A 158 -0.80 -2.48 -0.09
CA PHE A 158 -1.09 -2.53 -1.52
C PHE A 158 0.16 -2.39 -2.39
N SER A 159 1.16 -1.68 -1.88
CA SER A 159 2.45 -1.50 -2.57
C SER A 159 3.25 -2.80 -2.58
N ILE A 160 3.13 -3.60 -1.52
CA ILE A 160 3.89 -4.84 -1.32
C ILE A 160 3.21 -6.10 -1.91
N GLY A 161 2.18 -5.92 -2.75
CA GLY A 161 1.49 -7.01 -3.46
C GLY A 161 0.09 -7.33 -2.95
N GLY A 162 -0.33 -6.69 -1.86
CA GLY A 162 -1.68 -6.81 -1.33
C GLY A 162 -2.72 -6.19 -2.24
N HIS A 163 -3.94 -6.72 -2.18
CA HIS A 163 -5.10 -6.21 -2.92
C HIS A 163 -6.38 -6.37 -2.10
N SER A 164 -7.49 -5.81 -2.58
CA SER A 164 -8.75 -5.71 -1.81
C SER A 164 -9.22 -7.05 -1.23
N LEU A 165 -9.16 -8.15 -2.01
CA LEU A 165 -9.54 -9.47 -1.51
C LEU A 165 -8.66 -9.94 -0.33
N LEU A 166 -7.33 -9.84 -0.45
CA LEU A 166 -6.41 -10.17 0.65
C LEU A 166 -6.60 -9.24 1.84
N PHE A 167 -6.94 -7.97 1.60
CA PHE A 167 -7.19 -7.01 2.68
C PHE A 167 -8.51 -7.30 3.42
N ILE A 168 -9.54 -7.77 2.71
CA ILE A 168 -10.80 -8.24 3.30
C ILE A 168 -10.56 -9.51 4.13
N GLU A 169 -9.74 -10.45 3.61
CA GLU A 169 -9.32 -11.64 4.36
C GLU A 169 -8.56 -11.25 5.64
N LEU A 170 -7.63 -10.30 5.54
CA LEU A 170 -6.88 -9.75 6.67
C LEU A 170 -7.83 -9.14 7.72
N TYR A 171 -8.80 -8.34 7.28
CA TYR A 171 -9.81 -7.76 8.17
C TYR A 171 -10.61 -8.84 8.93
N HIS A 172 -11.09 -9.87 8.23
CA HIS A 172 -11.82 -10.95 8.86
C HIS A 172 -10.97 -11.73 9.86
N ARG A 173 -9.69 -11.97 9.54
CA ARG A 173 -8.76 -12.63 10.46
C ARG A 173 -8.52 -11.82 11.73
N TYR A 174 -8.44 -10.49 11.62
CA TYR A 174 -8.34 -9.62 12.79
C TYR A 174 -9.59 -9.72 13.67
N LYS A 175 -10.77 -9.66 13.06
CA LYS A 175 -12.03 -9.81 13.81
C LYS A 175 -12.10 -11.12 14.58
N GLN A 176 -11.67 -12.23 13.97
CA GLN A 176 -11.67 -13.54 14.62
C GLN A 176 -10.64 -13.64 15.76
N LEU A 177 -9.43 -13.10 15.56
CA LEU A 177 -8.35 -13.23 16.55
C LEU A 177 -8.56 -12.37 17.80
N TYR A 178 -9.17 -11.20 17.65
CA TYR A 178 -9.38 -10.25 18.74
C TYR A 178 -10.83 -10.17 19.22
N ASP A 179 -11.70 -11.06 18.72
CA ASP A 179 -13.13 -11.12 19.05
C ASP A 179 -13.86 -9.77 18.92
N PHE A 180 -13.51 -9.00 17.89
CA PHE A 180 -14.13 -7.70 17.66
C PHE A 180 -15.42 -7.84 16.85
N ASP A 181 -16.49 -7.20 17.31
CA ASP A 181 -17.68 -6.99 16.48
C ASP A 181 -17.51 -5.76 15.56
N ASN A 182 -18.34 -5.64 14.52
CA ASN A 182 -18.25 -4.58 13.49
C ASN A 182 -18.32 -3.16 14.06
N ARG A 183 -18.89 -2.99 15.27
CA ARG A 183 -18.98 -1.69 15.96
C ARG A 183 -17.63 -1.21 16.49
N VAL A 184 -16.70 -2.13 16.69
CA VAL A 184 -15.40 -1.86 17.32
C VAL A 184 -14.32 -1.61 16.26
N LEU A 185 -14.32 -2.40 15.17
CA LEU A 185 -13.37 -2.26 14.07
C LEU A 185 -14.11 -2.10 12.73
N SER A 186 -14.26 -0.85 12.28
CA SER A 186 -14.88 -0.55 10.98
C SER A 186 -13.97 -0.92 9.82
N ILE A 187 -14.52 -1.59 8.79
CA ILE A 187 -13.79 -1.90 7.55
C ILE A 187 -13.30 -0.63 6.83
N ALA A 188 -14.05 0.47 6.91
CA ALA A 188 -13.66 1.72 6.26
C ALA A 188 -12.41 2.32 6.93
N LEU A 189 -12.37 2.31 8.27
CA LEU A 189 -11.22 2.76 9.03
C LEU A 189 -10.01 1.85 8.81
N PHE A 190 -10.25 0.54 8.74
CA PHE A 190 -9.22 -0.46 8.44
C PHE A 190 -8.58 -0.21 7.06
N LEU A 191 -9.39 0.04 6.03
CA LEU A 191 -8.92 0.34 4.66
C LEU A 191 -8.11 1.63 4.55
N GLN A 192 -8.35 2.61 5.42
CA GLN A 192 -7.59 3.87 5.46
C GLN A 192 -6.22 3.73 6.12
N GLN A 193 -5.92 2.57 6.71
CA GLN A 193 -4.72 2.33 7.50
C GLN A 193 -3.86 1.21 6.92
N PRO A 194 -3.32 1.36 5.70
CA PRO A 194 -2.71 0.28 4.95
C PRO A 194 -1.31 -0.12 5.44
N THR A 195 -0.95 0.08 6.71
CA THR A 195 0.38 -0.28 7.26
C THR A 195 0.25 -1.05 8.57
N ILE A 196 1.23 -1.90 8.87
CA ILE A 196 1.30 -2.64 10.14
C ILE A 196 1.33 -1.68 11.34
N LEU A 197 2.08 -0.57 11.23
CA LEU A 197 2.17 0.44 12.26
C LEU A 197 0.79 1.04 12.57
N GLN A 198 0.06 1.48 11.54
CA GLN A 198 -1.28 2.06 11.72
C GLN A 198 -2.26 1.03 12.29
N HIS A 199 -2.26 -0.20 11.78
CA HIS A 199 -3.06 -1.29 12.36
C HIS A 199 -2.73 -1.53 13.84
N SER A 200 -1.44 -1.52 14.22
CA SER A 200 -1.06 -1.71 15.62
C SER A 200 -1.57 -0.58 16.51
N GLN A 201 -1.51 0.67 16.05
CA GLN A 201 -2.01 1.85 16.75
C GLN A 201 -3.53 1.81 16.90
N LEU A 202 -4.24 1.40 15.85
CA LEU A 202 -5.69 1.24 15.86
C LEU A 202 -6.12 0.21 16.88
N LEU A 203 -5.52 -0.99 16.84
CA LEU A 203 -5.81 -2.06 17.79
C LEU A 203 -5.53 -1.63 19.23
N GLN A 204 -4.40 -0.97 19.49
CA GLN A 204 -4.09 -0.43 20.83
C GLN A 204 -5.14 0.59 21.30
N SER A 205 -5.55 1.51 20.43
CA SER A 205 -6.56 2.52 20.78
C SER A 205 -7.92 1.89 21.12
N ILE A 206 -8.30 0.84 20.40
CA ILE A 206 -9.53 0.08 20.63
C ILE A 206 -9.47 -0.60 22.00
N THR A 207 -8.40 -1.33 22.29
CA THR A 207 -8.22 -2.04 23.56
C THR A 207 -8.23 -1.07 24.75
N ILE A 208 -7.52 0.06 24.63
CA ILE A 208 -7.51 1.10 25.68
C ILE A 208 -8.92 1.64 25.92
N ASN A 209 -9.70 1.89 24.87
CA ASN A 209 -11.06 2.42 25.00
C ASN A 209 -12.03 1.39 25.60
N GLN A 210 -11.87 0.11 25.31
CA GLN A 210 -12.65 -0.97 25.94
C GLN A 210 -12.35 -1.08 27.44
N MET A 211 -11.06 -1.16 27.83
CA MET A 211 -10.65 -1.22 29.24
C MET A 211 -11.15 -0.02 30.05
N LYS A 212 -11.10 1.16 29.42
CA LYS A 212 -11.67 2.40 29.92
C LYS A 212 -13.19 2.22 30.12
N SER A 213 -13.95 1.86 29.09
CA SER A 213 -15.40 1.71 29.14
C SER A 213 -15.90 0.73 30.22
N GLU A 214 -15.14 -0.33 30.49
CA GLU A 214 -15.43 -1.31 31.56
C GLU A 214 -15.10 -0.77 32.96
N HIS A 215 -14.13 0.15 33.10
CA HIS A 215 -13.72 0.75 34.38
C HIS A 215 -14.63 1.86 34.91
N TRP A 216 -15.63 2.36 34.16
CA TRP A 216 -16.62 3.32 34.69
C TRP A 216 -17.85 2.68 35.35
N HIS A 217 -17.92 1.35 35.45
CA HIS A 217 -19.03 0.66 36.12
C HIS A 217 -18.76 0.24 37.57
N THR A 218 -17.68 0.68 38.20
CA THR A 218 -17.43 0.38 39.63
C THR A 218 -17.09 1.59 40.46
N LEU A 219 -17.85 2.68 40.37
CA LEU A 219 -17.91 3.68 41.44
C LEU A 219 -19.30 4.35 41.50
N HIS A 220 -20.30 3.60 42.00
CA HIS A 220 -21.27 4.16 42.93
C HIS A 220 -21.62 3.08 43.95
N ILE A 221 -20.83 3.04 45.01
CA ILE A 221 -21.12 2.33 46.25
C ILE A 221 -22.47 2.85 46.74
N ASN A 222 -23.43 1.94 46.78
CA ASN A 222 -24.71 2.06 47.46
C ASN A 222 -24.43 2.38 48.94
N GLN A 223 -24.51 3.66 49.34
CA GLN A 223 -24.60 4.00 50.76
C GLN A 223 -25.96 3.53 51.25
N GLY A 224 -25.96 2.32 51.80
CA GLY A 224 -27.11 1.70 52.41
C GLY A 224 -27.71 2.57 53.50
N ASN A 225 -29.02 2.77 53.37
CA ASN A 225 -29.99 2.87 54.45
C ASN A 225 -29.46 2.39 55.81
N LYS A 226 -29.29 3.31 56.76
CA LYS A 226 -29.52 3.01 58.17
C LYS A 226 -30.92 3.51 58.53
N LYS A 227 -31.85 2.56 58.66
CA LYS A 227 -33.06 2.73 59.47
C LYS A 227 -32.67 2.68 60.95
N LEU A 228 -33.06 3.70 61.70
CA LEU A 228 -33.88 3.64 62.92
C LEU A 228 -34.16 5.07 63.39
#